data_AF-A0A2S5A4U4-F1
#
_entry.id   AF-A0A2S5A4U4-F1
#
_cell.length_a   1.000
_cell.length_b   1.000
_cell.length_c   1.000
_cell.angle_alpha   90.00
_cell.angle_beta   90.00
_cell.angle_gamma   90.00
#
_symmetry.space_group_name_H-M   'P 1'
#
loop_
_entity.id
_entity.type
_entity.pdbx_description
1 polymer ?
#
loop_
_entity_poly.entity_id
_entity_poly.type
_entity_poly.pdbx_seq_one_letter_code
_entity_poly.pdbx_strand_id
1 'polypeptide(L)'
;MDKINNLLQQVSIIQKKYDEIAKITGENFNIFSIMRAESDEVRTHSRIIADFLNPKGLHSQGSIYLKLFFEEVKALNEIKENFDFENAKVLVEEHTGRIDGEYSEGGFIDIVIKDSKNQVVIENKIYAGDQKGQLLRYKKKYPMGTLIYLTLEGKQPSKFSYKIDNGQELSLKDIILVSYKDDIKKWLENCLEKTHSLPIIRETLVQYLYLVKKLTNQSTNKKMSNEIQNIILNNFLSAEQIVKEFDSVKYKICGGIRADIINKLKTKLINKYDISDKGSKVGDKNSKIWIESKEYMGNSLLFGIESFSGSGGNGSELFYGIIDLYEKNKDFFVKLSEFNQKGWWREIRYFEDFENFKVDFSDSNFIGFLGRNKDKKEELVQALSQQIIEYIESREKVLFEIYKEITEKNNKF
;
A
#
# COMPACT_ATOMS: atom_id res chain seq x y z
N MET A 1 34.89 -10.34 -13.42
CA MET A 1 33.77 -9.76 -14.19
C MET A 1 33.00 -10.84 -14.94
N ASP A 2 33.65 -11.86 -15.49
CA ASP A 2 32.99 -12.89 -16.30
C ASP A 2 31.89 -13.68 -15.60
N LYS A 3 32.04 -14.04 -14.32
CA LYS A 3 30.99 -14.74 -13.56
C LYS A 3 29.75 -13.88 -13.31
N ILE A 4 29.92 -12.59 -13.00
CA ILE A 4 28.80 -11.65 -12.81
C ILE A 4 28.10 -11.41 -14.15
N ASN A 5 28.86 -11.17 -15.23
CA ASN A 5 28.28 -11.00 -16.56
C ASN A 5 27.52 -12.24 -17.03
N ASN A 6 28.08 -13.43 -16.78
CA ASN A 6 27.42 -14.68 -17.09
C ASN A 6 26.14 -14.90 -16.26
N LEU A 7 26.17 -14.61 -14.95
CA LEU A 7 24.99 -14.62 -14.08
C LEU A 7 23.89 -13.69 -14.63
N LEU A 8 24.23 -12.43 -14.93
CA LEU A 8 23.29 -11.45 -15.48
C LEU A 8 22.71 -11.88 -16.84
N GLN A 9 23.54 -12.48 -17.71
CA GLN A 9 23.08 -13.03 -18.98
C GLN A 9 22.11 -14.20 -18.80
N GLN A 10 22.42 -15.16 -17.91
CA GLN A 10 21.54 -16.30 -17.65
C GLN A 10 20.19 -15.85 -17.09
N VAL A 11 20.20 -14.93 -16.12
CA VAL A 11 18.98 -14.34 -15.57
C VAL A 11 18.19 -13.60 -16.66
N SER A 12 18.85 -12.83 -17.52
CA SER A 12 18.21 -12.12 -18.64
C SER A 12 17.57 -13.08 -19.65
N ILE A 13 18.21 -14.20 -19.99
CA ILE A 13 17.67 -15.21 -20.90
C ILE A 13 16.40 -15.83 -20.33
N ILE A 14 16.42 -16.20 -19.04
CA ILE A 14 15.24 -16.75 -18.37
C ILE A 14 14.12 -15.72 -18.32
N GLN A 15 14.41 -14.48 -17.93
CA GLN A 15 13.43 -13.41 -17.92
C GLN A 15 12.76 -13.27 -19.29
N LYS A 16 13.54 -13.16 -20.38
CA LYS A 16 13.01 -13.06 -21.75
C LYS A 16 12.14 -14.24 -22.14
N LYS A 17 12.58 -15.47 -21.85
CA LYS A 17 11.81 -16.70 -22.12
C LYS A 17 10.43 -16.63 -21.46
N TYR A 18 10.37 -16.21 -20.19
CA TYR A 18 9.11 -16.15 -19.45
C TYR A 18 8.26 -14.92 -19.80
N ASP A 19 8.86 -13.80 -20.17
CA ASP A 19 8.17 -12.64 -20.73
C ASP A 19 7.51 -12.99 -22.08
N GLU A 20 8.19 -13.77 -22.93
CA GLU A 20 7.64 -14.29 -24.19
C GLU A 20 6.48 -15.26 -23.93
N ILE A 21 6.62 -16.17 -22.96
CA ILE A 21 5.52 -17.05 -22.54
C ILE A 21 4.32 -16.22 -22.08
N ALA A 22 4.54 -15.24 -21.20
CA ALA A 22 3.47 -14.36 -20.71
C ALA A 22 2.80 -13.56 -21.84
N LYS A 23 3.57 -13.15 -22.85
CA LYS A 23 3.04 -12.49 -24.06
C LYS A 23 2.20 -13.45 -24.91
N ILE A 24 2.64 -14.70 -25.09
CA ILE A 24 1.93 -15.72 -25.88
C ILE A 24 0.64 -16.16 -25.18
N THR A 25 0.67 -16.33 -23.86
CA THR A 25 -0.48 -16.78 -23.05
C THR A 25 -1.46 -15.65 -22.74
N GLY A 26 -1.04 -14.39 -22.90
CA GLY A 26 -1.81 -13.23 -22.47
C GLY A 26 -1.80 -12.99 -20.96
N GLU A 27 -0.88 -13.61 -20.21
CA GLU A 27 -0.77 -13.48 -18.74
C GLU A 27 -0.59 -12.01 -18.29
N ASN A 28 -0.01 -11.17 -19.13
CA ASN A 28 0.15 -9.73 -18.85
C ASN A 28 -1.18 -8.96 -18.87
N PHE A 29 -2.25 -9.54 -19.41
CA PHE A 29 -3.57 -8.92 -19.41
C PHE A 29 -4.26 -9.18 -18.07
N ASN A 30 -4.38 -8.14 -17.25
CA ASN A 30 -5.10 -8.18 -15.97
C ASN A 30 -6.09 -7.03 -15.86
N ILE A 31 -7.38 -7.34 -15.73
CA ILE A 31 -8.43 -6.32 -15.72
C ILE A 31 -8.34 -5.40 -14.49
N PHE A 32 -7.88 -5.91 -13.34
CA PHE A 32 -7.75 -5.12 -12.12
C PHE A 32 -6.66 -4.06 -12.25
N SER A 33 -5.55 -4.40 -12.92
CA SER A 33 -4.49 -3.45 -13.27
C SER A 33 -5.00 -2.37 -14.22
N ILE A 34 -5.74 -2.77 -15.27
CA ILE A 34 -6.31 -1.83 -16.27
C ILE A 34 -7.28 -0.85 -15.60
N MET A 35 -8.13 -1.34 -14.70
CA MET A 35 -9.09 -0.50 -13.96
C MET A 35 -8.46 0.28 -12.80
N ARG A 36 -7.14 0.13 -12.55
CA ARG A 36 -6.44 0.71 -11.39
C ARG A 36 -7.10 0.35 -10.05
N ALA A 37 -7.61 -0.87 -9.96
CA ALA A 37 -8.40 -1.38 -8.84
C ALA A 37 -7.61 -2.34 -7.95
N GLU A 38 -6.29 -2.43 -8.16
CA GLU A 38 -5.37 -3.40 -7.54
C GLU A 38 -5.22 -3.26 -6.03
N SER A 39 -5.44 -2.07 -5.49
CA SER A 39 -5.29 -1.75 -4.06
C SER A 39 -6.60 -1.46 -3.35
N ASP A 40 -7.74 -1.54 -4.05
CA ASP A 40 -9.06 -1.21 -3.47
C ASP A 40 -9.57 -2.37 -2.61
N GLU A 41 -9.35 -2.25 -1.30
CA GLU A 41 -9.72 -3.23 -0.27
C GLU A 41 -11.19 -3.63 -0.34
N VAL A 42 -12.08 -2.64 -0.49
CA VAL A 42 -13.52 -2.84 -0.34
C VAL A 42 -14.15 -3.18 -1.68
N ARG A 43 -13.94 -2.35 -2.70
CA ARG A 43 -14.65 -2.47 -3.98
C ARG A 43 -14.07 -3.56 -4.89
N THR A 44 -12.82 -3.97 -4.66
CA THR A 44 -12.20 -5.09 -5.37
C THR A 44 -12.13 -6.31 -4.48
N HIS A 45 -11.28 -6.28 -3.47
CA HIS A 45 -10.90 -7.50 -2.76
C HIS A 45 -12.04 -8.10 -1.94
N SER A 46 -12.70 -7.29 -1.11
CA SER A 46 -13.81 -7.77 -0.27
C SER A 46 -14.97 -8.28 -1.11
N ARG A 47 -15.32 -7.59 -2.21
CA ARG A 47 -16.39 -8.02 -3.12
C ARG A 47 -16.08 -9.31 -3.87
N ILE A 48 -14.86 -9.46 -4.40
CA ILE A 48 -14.47 -10.68 -5.11
C ILE A 48 -14.46 -11.86 -4.15
N ILE A 49 -13.80 -11.72 -2.99
CA ILE A 49 -13.75 -12.77 -1.98
C ILE A 49 -15.17 -13.13 -1.53
N ALA A 50 -16.00 -12.13 -1.20
CA ALA A 50 -17.35 -12.37 -0.75
C ALA A 50 -18.24 -13.04 -1.81
N ASP A 51 -18.14 -12.67 -3.09
CA ASP A 51 -18.92 -13.32 -4.15
C ASP A 51 -18.53 -14.79 -4.27
N PHE A 52 -17.23 -15.11 -4.33
CA PHE A 52 -16.76 -16.50 -4.35
C PHE A 52 -17.14 -17.28 -3.09
N LEU A 53 -17.15 -16.64 -1.91
CA LEU A 53 -17.59 -17.30 -0.66
C LEU A 53 -19.11 -17.46 -0.56
N ASN A 54 -19.89 -16.78 -1.40
CA ASN A 54 -21.34 -16.80 -1.31
C ASN A 54 -21.92 -18.02 -2.04
N PRO A 55 -22.61 -18.96 -1.35
CA PRO A 55 -23.23 -20.09 -2.05
C PRO A 55 -24.28 -19.66 -3.10
N LYS A 56 -24.77 -18.42 -3.01
CA LYS A 56 -25.69 -17.78 -3.95
C LYS A 56 -25.01 -16.64 -4.74
N GLY A 57 -23.68 -16.66 -4.83
CA GLY A 57 -22.87 -15.70 -5.59
C GLY A 57 -23.06 -15.83 -7.10
N LEU A 58 -22.56 -14.85 -7.84
CA LEU A 58 -22.72 -14.78 -9.30
C LEU A 58 -22.07 -15.97 -10.03
N HIS A 59 -21.06 -16.58 -9.42
CA HIS A 59 -20.42 -17.78 -9.93
C HIS A 59 -21.34 -19.01 -10.04
N SER A 60 -22.48 -19.06 -9.34
CA SER A 60 -23.49 -20.14 -9.43
C SER A 60 -22.96 -21.55 -9.16
N GLN A 61 -21.95 -21.70 -8.31
CA GLN A 61 -21.30 -22.98 -7.99
C GLN A 61 -21.67 -23.52 -6.59
N GLY A 62 -22.74 -23.00 -6.00
CA GLY A 62 -23.14 -23.37 -4.64
C GLY A 62 -22.00 -23.09 -3.65
N SER A 63 -21.93 -23.91 -2.60
CA SER A 63 -21.00 -23.71 -1.49
C SER A 63 -19.55 -24.20 -1.72
N ILE A 64 -19.18 -24.57 -2.95
CA ILE A 64 -17.89 -25.22 -3.26
C ILE A 64 -16.70 -24.40 -2.73
N TYR A 65 -16.63 -23.12 -3.07
CA TYR A 65 -15.50 -22.28 -2.69
C TYR A 65 -15.52 -21.91 -1.21
N LEU A 66 -16.69 -21.78 -0.60
CA LEU A 66 -16.83 -21.56 0.84
C LEU A 66 -16.30 -22.75 1.65
N LYS A 67 -16.62 -23.98 1.21
CA LYS A 67 -16.08 -25.20 1.83
C LYS A 67 -14.55 -25.26 1.72
N LEU A 68 -14.01 -24.94 0.54
CA LEU A 68 -12.55 -24.85 0.34
C LEU A 68 -11.90 -23.78 1.22
N PHE A 69 -12.60 -22.66 1.48
CA PHE A 69 -12.10 -21.62 2.38
C PHE A 69 -12.01 -22.10 3.83
N PHE A 70 -13.04 -22.81 4.31
CA PHE A 70 -13.04 -23.41 5.65
C PHE A 70 -11.99 -24.52 5.81
N GLU A 71 -11.64 -25.20 4.71
CA GLU A 71 -10.55 -26.18 4.69
C GLU A 71 -9.18 -25.52 4.81
N GLU A 72 -8.98 -24.39 4.13
CA GLU A 72 -7.72 -23.67 4.14
C GLU A 72 -7.49 -22.96 5.49
N VAL A 73 -8.50 -22.22 5.98
CA VAL A 73 -8.40 -21.49 7.25
C VAL A 73 -8.68 -22.42 8.41
N LYS A 74 -7.66 -23.16 8.85
CA LYS A 74 -7.76 -24.24 9.86
C LYS A 74 -8.50 -23.85 11.14
N ALA A 75 -8.42 -22.61 11.57
CA ALA A 75 -9.12 -22.13 12.77
C ALA A 75 -10.66 -22.15 12.63
N LEU A 76 -11.19 -22.23 11.40
CA LEU A 76 -12.62 -22.42 11.14
C LEU A 76 -13.09 -23.87 11.31
N ASN A 77 -12.18 -24.84 11.47
CA ASN A 77 -12.55 -26.24 11.66
C ASN A 77 -13.43 -26.47 12.90
N GLU A 78 -13.30 -25.63 13.94
CA GLU A 78 -14.12 -25.73 15.15
C GLU A 78 -15.61 -25.55 14.89
N ILE A 79 -15.97 -24.72 13.92
CA ILE A 79 -17.37 -24.46 13.55
C ILE A 79 -17.80 -25.21 12.29
N LYS A 80 -16.86 -25.79 11.54
CA LYS A 80 -17.07 -26.40 10.21
C LYS A 80 -18.17 -27.46 10.20
N GLU A 81 -18.19 -28.37 11.16
CA GLU A 81 -19.16 -29.48 11.18
C GLU A 81 -20.61 -29.01 11.40
N ASN A 82 -20.79 -27.88 12.10
CA ASN A 82 -22.09 -27.32 12.43
C ASN A 82 -22.47 -26.13 11.54
N PHE A 83 -21.69 -25.85 10.49
CA PHE A 83 -21.91 -24.73 9.60
C PHE A 83 -22.81 -25.13 8.42
N ASP A 84 -23.91 -24.42 8.21
CA ASP A 84 -24.79 -24.62 7.04
C ASP A 84 -24.25 -23.88 5.82
N PHE A 85 -23.37 -24.58 5.11
CA PHE A 85 -22.71 -24.08 3.90
C PHE A 85 -23.67 -23.74 2.75
N GLU A 86 -24.79 -24.46 2.60
CA GLU A 86 -25.68 -24.29 1.45
C GLU A 86 -26.58 -23.06 1.62
N ASN A 87 -26.96 -22.72 2.86
CA ASN A 87 -27.82 -21.58 3.16
C ASN A 87 -27.08 -20.37 3.74
N ALA A 88 -25.76 -20.42 3.83
CA ALA A 88 -24.95 -19.32 4.32
C ALA A 88 -25.23 -18.02 3.55
N LYS A 89 -25.23 -16.91 4.28
CA LYS A 89 -25.32 -15.55 3.73
C LYS A 89 -23.95 -14.89 3.84
N VAL A 90 -23.51 -14.27 2.76
CA VAL A 90 -22.30 -13.46 2.75
C VAL A 90 -22.68 -12.01 2.47
N LEU A 91 -22.27 -11.12 3.37
CA LEU A 91 -22.54 -9.69 3.31
C LEU A 91 -21.21 -8.95 3.15
N VAL A 92 -21.25 -7.87 2.36
CA VAL A 92 -20.11 -6.97 2.17
C VAL A 92 -20.49 -5.60 2.71
N GLU A 93 -19.56 -4.91 3.36
CA GLU A 93 -19.80 -3.59 3.98
C GLU A 93 -20.99 -3.62 4.97
N GLU A 94 -21.06 -4.62 5.86
CA GLU A 94 -22.18 -4.72 6.81
C GLU A 94 -22.12 -3.55 7.80
N HIS A 95 -23.09 -2.64 7.68
CA HIS A 95 -23.25 -1.51 8.58
C HIS A 95 -23.74 -1.96 9.96
N THR A 96 -22.95 -1.70 10.98
CA THR A 96 -23.24 -2.08 12.38
C THR A 96 -23.71 -0.92 13.25
N GLY A 97 -23.91 0.25 12.64
CA GLY A 97 -24.27 1.51 13.31
C GLY A 97 -23.17 2.56 13.14
N ARG A 98 -23.46 3.81 13.54
CA ARG A 98 -22.45 4.86 13.60
C ARG A 98 -21.45 4.54 14.72
N ILE A 99 -20.18 4.87 14.49
CA ILE A 99 -19.16 4.74 15.53
C ILE A 99 -19.51 5.67 16.68
N ASP A 100 -19.59 5.11 17.89
CA ASP A 100 -19.87 5.85 19.12
C ASP A 100 -18.67 6.70 19.58
N GLY A 101 -18.90 7.64 20.49
CA GLY A 101 -17.85 8.53 21.00
C GLY A 101 -16.72 7.81 21.73
N GLU A 102 -16.99 6.62 22.26
CA GLU A 102 -16.01 5.77 22.95
C GLU A 102 -15.25 4.81 22.00
N TYR A 103 -15.64 4.75 20.72
CA TYR A 103 -15.09 3.83 19.72
C TYR A 103 -15.28 2.34 20.09
N SER A 104 -16.31 2.04 20.87
CA SER A 104 -16.65 0.71 21.38
C SER A 104 -17.71 -0.02 20.55
N GLU A 105 -18.49 0.68 19.72
CA GLU A 105 -19.57 0.13 18.89
C GLU A 105 -19.71 0.82 17.52
N GLY A 106 -20.33 0.13 16.56
CA GLY A 106 -20.57 0.62 15.20
C GLY A 106 -19.44 0.40 14.18
N GLY A 107 -19.58 1.01 13.01
CA GLY A 107 -18.69 0.85 11.87
C GLY A 107 -19.23 -0.06 10.76
N PHE A 108 -18.37 -0.36 9.79
CA PHE A 108 -18.68 -1.20 8.64
C PHE A 108 -17.73 -2.39 8.64
N ILE A 109 -18.27 -3.61 8.68
CA ILE A 109 -17.47 -4.82 8.58
C ILE A 109 -17.30 -5.18 7.09
N ASP A 110 -16.07 -5.46 6.67
CA ASP A 110 -15.78 -5.73 5.26
C ASP A 110 -16.51 -6.94 4.71
N ILE A 111 -16.42 -8.10 5.39
CA ILE A 111 -17.16 -9.32 5.01
C ILE A 111 -17.74 -10.00 6.25
N VAL A 112 -19.00 -10.41 6.18
CA VAL A 112 -19.64 -11.28 7.18
C VAL A 112 -20.26 -12.48 6.50
N ILE A 113 -19.80 -13.67 6.90
CA ILE A 113 -20.35 -14.96 6.50
C ILE A 113 -21.17 -15.46 7.68
N LYS A 114 -22.46 -15.75 7.48
CA LYS A 114 -23.31 -16.25 8.57
C LYS A 114 -24.33 -17.26 8.10
N ASP A 115 -24.53 -18.29 8.91
CA ASP A 115 -25.70 -19.16 8.85
C ASP A 115 -26.67 -18.80 10.00
N SER A 116 -27.54 -19.73 10.38
CA SER A 116 -28.49 -19.53 11.49
C SER A 116 -27.86 -19.50 12.89
N LYS A 117 -26.62 -19.98 13.06
CA LYS A 117 -25.96 -20.19 14.36
C LYS A 117 -24.57 -19.55 14.45
N ASN A 118 -23.80 -19.62 13.38
CA ASN A 118 -22.40 -19.27 13.29
C ASN A 118 -22.18 -17.99 12.49
N GLN A 119 -21.15 -17.23 12.85
CA GLN A 119 -20.71 -16.04 12.11
C GLN A 119 -19.19 -16.05 11.97
N VAL A 120 -18.71 -15.78 10.77
CA VAL A 120 -17.30 -15.48 10.48
C VAL A 120 -17.24 -14.04 10.01
N VAL A 121 -16.47 -13.23 10.72
CA VAL A 121 -16.30 -11.80 10.52
C VAL A 121 -14.90 -11.59 9.98
N ILE A 122 -14.76 -10.97 8.81
CA ILE A 122 -13.46 -10.73 8.18
C ILE A 122 -13.29 -9.22 8.03
N GLU A 123 -12.22 -8.70 8.63
CA GLU A 123 -11.68 -7.38 8.31
C GLU A 123 -10.51 -7.56 7.34
N ASN A 124 -10.57 -6.90 6.19
CA ASN A 124 -9.67 -7.08 5.06
C ASN A 124 -8.76 -5.85 4.88
N LYS A 125 -7.44 -6.05 5.01
CA LYS A 125 -6.45 -4.97 4.85
C LYS A 125 -5.42 -5.30 3.78
N ILE A 126 -5.34 -4.44 2.78
CA ILE A 126 -4.27 -4.43 1.79
C ILE A 126 -3.24 -3.36 2.20
N TYR A 127 -3.63 -2.08 2.22
CA TYR A 127 -2.74 -0.95 2.54
C TYR A 127 -3.31 0.05 3.55
N ALA A 128 -4.60 0.00 3.88
CA ALA A 128 -5.19 0.91 4.85
C ALA A 128 -4.68 0.62 6.27
N GLY A 129 -4.59 1.70 7.05
CA GLY A 129 -4.33 1.62 8.49
C GLY A 129 -5.54 1.09 9.27
N ASP A 130 -5.28 0.66 10.50
CA ASP A 130 -6.34 0.28 11.42
C ASP A 130 -7.10 1.49 11.94
N GLN A 131 -8.41 1.30 12.18
CA GLN A 131 -9.22 2.30 12.87
C GLN A 131 -9.26 2.02 14.38
N LYS A 132 -9.44 3.06 15.19
CA LYS A 132 -9.49 2.96 16.66
C LYS A 132 -10.55 1.95 17.09
N GLY A 133 -10.24 0.96 17.92
CA GLY A 133 -11.18 -0.02 18.47
C GLY A 133 -11.86 -0.93 17.44
N GLN A 134 -11.49 -0.90 16.17
CA GLN A 134 -12.21 -1.56 15.07
C GLN A 134 -12.55 -3.02 15.32
N LEU A 135 -11.55 -3.85 15.64
CA LEU A 135 -11.75 -5.28 15.87
C LEU A 135 -12.54 -5.55 17.17
N LEU A 136 -12.38 -4.69 18.18
CA LEU A 136 -13.16 -4.76 19.41
C LEU A 136 -14.65 -4.53 19.13
N ARG A 137 -14.99 -3.53 18.32
CA ARG A 137 -16.38 -3.26 17.93
C ARG A 137 -17.02 -4.44 17.22
N TYR A 138 -16.29 -5.05 16.30
CA TYR A 138 -16.82 -6.18 15.54
C TYR A 138 -17.02 -7.42 16.41
N LYS A 139 -16.07 -7.69 17.31
CA LYS A 139 -16.23 -8.76 18.30
C LYS A 139 -17.42 -8.51 19.22
N LYS A 140 -17.67 -7.25 19.62
CA LYS A 140 -18.85 -6.89 20.42
C LYS A 140 -20.16 -7.07 19.64
N LYS A 141 -20.16 -6.77 18.33
CA LYS A 141 -21.32 -7.01 17.45
C LYS A 141 -21.61 -8.51 17.27
N TYR A 142 -20.56 -9.33 17.19
CA TYR A 142 -20.65 -10.78 17.03
C TYR A 142 -19.84 -11.49 18.13
N PRO A 143 -20.34 -11.56 19.39
CA PRO A 143 -19.58 -12.09 20.52
C PRO A 143 -19.12 -13.54 20.34
N MET A 144 -20.00 -14.37 19.77
CA MET A 144 -19.72 -15.78 19.44
C MET A 144 -19.16 -15.96 18.03
N GLY A 145 -19.01 -14.87 17.27
CA GLY A 145 -18.47 -14.91 15.93
C GLY A 145 -16.96 -15.11 15.93
N THR A 146 -16.50 -15.83 14.93
CA THR A 146 -15.09 -16.03 14.64
C THR A 146 -14.55 -14.80 13.92
N LEU A 147 -13.54 -14.14 14.48
CA LEU A 147 -12.97 -12.91 13.95
C LEU A 147 -11.67 -13.18 13.20
N ILE A 148 -11.67 -12.91 11.90
CA ILE A 148 -10.51 -12.98 11.02
C ILE A 148 -10.00 -11.58 10.73
N TYR A 149 -8.70 -11.39 10.89
CA TYR A 149 -7.97 -10.23 10.41
C TYR A 149 -7.10 -10.66 9.21
N LEU A 150 -7.58 -10.33 8.02
CA LEU A 150 -6.96 -10.70 6.75
C LEU A 150 -6.02 -9.57 6.29
N THR A 151 -4.73 -9.87 6.14
CA THR A 151 -3.73 -8.91 5.65
C THR A 151 -2.86 -9.50 4.55
N LEU A 152 -2.05 -8.70 3.86
CA LEU A 152 -1.13 -9.22 2.83
C LEU A 152 -0.22 -10.35 3.35
N GLU A 153 0.40 -10.14 4.52
CA GLU A 153 1.45 -11.01 5.08
C GLU A 153 1.02 -11.73 6.38
N GLY A 154 -0.25 -11.67 6.78
CA GLY A 154 -0.73 -12.26 8.04
C GLY A 154 -0.22 -11.53 9.30
N LYS A 155 0.09 -10.24 9.19
CA LYS A 155 0.58 -9.44 10.33
C LYS A 155 -0.51 -9.26 11.40
N GLN A 156 -0.07 -9.05 12.64
CA GLN A 156 -0.96 -8.68 13.73
C GLN A 156 -1.59 -7.30 13.50
N PRO A 157 -2.84 -7.08 13.95
CA PRO A 157 -3.43 -5.75 13.99
C PRO A 157 -2.66 -4.87 14.97
N SER A 158 -2.68 -3.55 14.74
CA SER A 158 -2.13 -2.60 15.69
C SER A 158 -2.96 -2.57 16.98
N LYS A 159 -2.32 -2.23 18.10
CA LYS A 159 -2.98 -2.06 19.41
C LYS A 159 -4.14 -1.07 19.37
N PHE A 160 -4.06 -0.08 18.48
CA PHE A 160 -5.12 0.88 18.23
C PHE A 160 -6.44 0.23 17.77
N SER A 161 -6.36 -0.93 17.10
CA SER A 161 -7.52 -1.65 16.56
C SER A 161 -8.26 -2.51 17.58
N TYR A 162 -7.53 -3.09 18.54
CA TYR A 162 -8.09 -4.08 19.47
C TYR A 162 -8.11 -3.59 20.93
N LYS A 163 -7.65 -2.37 21.22
CA LYS A 163 -7.72 -1.73 22.54
C LYS A 163 -8.19 -0.28 22.42
N ILE A 164 -9.02 0.14 23.38
CA ILE A 164 -9.48 1.53 23.52
C ILE A 164 -9.11 2.11 24.89
N ASP A 165 -9.21 3.44 25.02
CA ASP A 165 -8.64 4.20 26.16
C ASP A 165 -9.32 3.89 27.49
N ASN A 166 -10.59 3.46 27.47
CA ASN A 166 -11.34 3.07 28.67
C ASN A 166 -10.90 1.71 29.25
N GLY A 167 -9.86 1.08 28.69
CA GLY A 167 -9.27 -0.16 29.17
C GLY A 167 -9.85 -1.43 28.55
N GLN A 168 -10.91 -1.35 27.75
CA GLN A 168 -11.41 -2.51 27.01
C GLN A 168 -10.38 -2.96 25.96
N GLU A 169 -10.12 -4.26 25.92
CA GLU A 169 -9.11 -4.88 25.06
C GLU A 169 -9.57 -6.27 24.63
N LEU A 170 -9.43 -6.58 23.34
CA LEU A 170 -9.59 -7.92 22.80
C LEU A 170 -8.26 -8.66 22.89
N SER A 171 -8.27 -9.92 23.34
CA SER A 171 -7.07 -10.75 23.33
C SER A 171 -6.66 -11.03 21.89
N LEU A 172 -5.37 -10.86 21.57
CA LEU A 172 -4.83 -11.22 20.25
C LEU A 172 -5.05 -12.69 19.89
N LYS A 173 -5.26 -13.57 20.89
CA LYS A 173 -5.58 -14.99 20.65
C LYS A 173 -6.99 -15.21 20.10
N ASP A 174 -7.90 -14.24 20.30
CA ASP A 174 -9.27 -14.30 19.83
C ASP A 174 -9.41 -13.76 18.38
N ILE A 175 -8.28 -13.39 17.76
CA ILE A 175 -8.18 -12.86 16.42
C ILE A 175 -7.40 -13.86 15.57
N ILE A 176 -8.05 -14.41 14.55
CA ILE A 176 -7.41 -15.32 13.59
C ILE A 176 -6.71 -14.47 12.55
N LEU A 177 -5.39 -14.64 12.43
CA LEU A 177 -4.60 -13.97 11.41
C LEU A 177 -4.64 -14.81 10.13
N VAL A 178 -5.07 -14.21 9.04
CA VAL A 178 -5.08 -14.83 7.71
C VAL A 178 -4.27 -13.95 6.76
N SER A 179 -3.57 -14.57 5.83
CA SER A 179 -2.72 -13.89 4.87
C SER A 179 -3.22 -14.05 3.44
N TYR A 180 -3.04 -13.02 2.62
CA TYR A 180 -3.16 -13.19 1.17
C TYR A 180 -2.06 -14.07 0.61
N LYS A 181 -0.85 -13.90 1.15
CA LYS A 181 0.36 -14.55 0.67
C LYS A 181 0.26 -16.06 0.69
N ASP A 182 -0.28 -16.62 1.76
CA ASP A 182 -0.34 -18.06 1.93
C ASP A 182 -1.78 -18.56 1.83
N ASP A 183 -2.68 -18.10 2.69
CA ASP A 183 -4.02 -18.70 2.84
C ASP A 183 -4.94 -18.38 1.65
N ILE A 184 -5.16 -17.10 1.31
CA ILE A 184 -6.04 -16.75 0.16
C ILE A 184 -5.46 -17.27 -1.14
N LYS A 185 -4.14 -17.18 -1.33
CA LYS A 185 -3.48 -17.76 -2.51
C LYS A 185 -3.77 -19.26 -2.61
N LYS A 186 -3.57 -20.02 -1.53
CA LYS A 186 -3.76 -21.47 -1.54
C LYS A 186 -5.24 -21.84 -1.73
N TRP A 187 -6.15 -21.10 -1.09
CA TRP A 187 -7.59 -21.21 -1.33
C TRP A 187 -7.94 -21.02 -2.81
N LEU A 188 -7.44 -19.95 -3.46
CA LEU A 188 -7.66 -19.70 -4.88
C LEU A 188 -7.08 -20.81 -5.78
N GLU A 189 -5.90 -21.33 -5.45
CA GLU A 189 -5.32 -22.49 -6.14
C GLU A 189 -6.23 -23.73 -6.03
N ASN A 190 -6.78 -24.01 -4.84
CA ASN A 190 -7.73 -25.11 -4.64
C ASN A 190 -9.06 -24.85 -5.40
N CYS A 191 -9.52 -23.59 -5.48
CA CYS A 191 -10.70 -23.22 -6.27
C CYS A 191 -10.47 -23.46 -7.77
N LEU A 192 -9.26 -23.22 -8.28
CA LEU A 192 -8.90 -23.46 -9.68
C LEU A 192 -8.99 -24.96 -10.04
N GLU A 193 -8.61 -25.86 -9.14
CA GLU A 193 -8.75 -27.31 -9.32
C GLU A 193 -10.22 -27.76 -9.49
N LYS A 194 -11.18 -26.97 -9.00
CA LYS A 194 -12.62 -27.25 -9.14
C LYS A 194 -13.29 -26.56 -10.34
N THR A 195 -12.56 -25.74 -11.11
CA THR A 195 -13.14 -24.90 -12.17
C THR A 195 -12.66 -25.23 -13.58
N HIS A 196 -12.04 -26.39 -13.79
CA HIS A 196 -11.48 -26.78 -15.08
C HIS A 196 -12.46 -26.67 -16.26
N SER A 197 -13.73 -27.05 -16.06
CA SER A 197 -14.81 -26.99 -17.06
C SER A 197 -15.54 -25.64 -17.14
N LEU A 198 -15.14 -24.64 -16.35
CA LEU A 198 -15.84 -23.35 -16.21
C LEU A 198 -14.92 -22.20 -16.64
N PRO A 199 -14.72 -21.99 -17.95
CA PRO A 199 -13.66 -21.11 -18.47
C PRO A 199 -13.77 -19.67 -17.94
N ILE A 200 -14.96 -19.08 -17.89
CA ILE A 200 -15.15 -17.70 -17.40
C ILE A 200 -14.69 -17.57 -15.94
N ILE A 201 -15.10 -18.51 -15.08
CA ILE A 201 -14.74 -18.49 -13.67
C ILE A 201 -13.26 -18.80 -13.49
N ARG A 202 -12.73 -19.78 -14.23
CA ARG A 202 -11.34 -20.17 -14.22
C ARG A 202 -10.42 -19.00 -14.58
N GLU A 203 -10.68 -18.33 -15.70
CA GLU A 203 -9.85 -17.18 -16.11
C GLU A 203 -9.97 -16.01 -15.13
N THR A 204 -11.15 -15.80 -14.52
CA THR A 204 -11.34 -14.78 -13.47
C THR A 204 -10.51 -15.10 -12.22
N LEU A 205 -10.53 -16.37 -11.76
CA LEU A 205 -9.72 -16.83 -10.64
C LEU A 205 -8.21 -16.75 -10.94
N VAL A 206 -7.78 -17.05 -12.17
CA VAL A 206 -6.39 -16.88 -12.61
C VAL A 206 -5.97 -15.41 -12.52
N GLN A 207 -6.78 -14.48 -13.03
CA GLN A 207 -6.49 -13.05 -12.93
C GLN A 207 -6.43 -12.56 -11.49
N TYR A 208 -7.33 -13.03 -10.62
CA TYR A 208 -7.33 -12.65 -9.21
C TYR A 208 -6.13 -13.27 -8.47
N LEU A 209 -5.77 -14.52 -8.74
CA LEU A 209 -4.57 -15.16 -8.19
C LEU A 209 -3.29 -14.42 -8.62
N TYR A 210 -3.21 -13.98 -9.88
CA TYR A 210 -2.10 -13.16 -10.35
C TYR A 210 -2.00 -11.85 -9.57
N LEU A 211 -3.13 -11.15 -9.36
CA LEU A 211 -3.18 -9.94 -8.56
C LEU A 211 -2.69 -10.20 -7.13
N VAL A 212 -3.18 -11.27 -6.47
CA VAL A 212 -2.74 -11.66 -5.13
C VAL A 212 -1.22 -11.92 -5.08
N LYS A 213 -0.67 -12.62 -6.08
CA LYS A 213 0.78 -12.85 -6.16
C LYS A 213 1.56 -11.55 -6.35
N LYS A 214 1.08 -10.64 -7.21
CA LYS A 214 1.68 -9.31 -7.41
C LYS A 214 1.70 -8.51 -6.10
N LEU A 215 0.57 -8.43 -5.39
CA LEU A 215 0.45 -7.68 -4.13
C LEU A 215 1.34 -8.23 -3.00
N THR A 216 1.69 -9.52 -3.06
CA THR A 216 2.50 -10.22 -2.05
C THR A 216 3.92 -10.50 -2.52
N ASN A 217 4.35 -9.84 -3.60
CA ASN A 217 5.69 -9.98 -4.21
C ASN A 217 6.09 -11.43 -4.53
N GLN A 218 5.11 -12.26 -4.87
CA GLN A 218 5.33 -13.64 -5.27
C GLN A 218 5.51 -13.73 -6.78
N SER A 219 6.41 -14.62 -7.20
CA SER A 219 6.55 -14.93 -8.61
C SER A 219 5.26 -15.57 -9.14
N THR A 220 4.75 -15.03 -10.24
CA THR A 220 3.57 -15.58 -10.93
C THR A 220 3.92 -16.90 -11.60
N ASN A 221 5.22 -17.10 -11.92
CA ASN A 221 5.75 -18.28 -12.55
C ASN A 221 6.75 -19.05 -11.64
N LYS A 222 6.25 -20.09 -10.97
CA LYS A 222 7.07 -20.95 -10.08
C LYS A 222 8.26 -21.58 -10.79
N LYS A 223 8.15 -21.90 -12.08
CA LYS A 223 9.26 -22.50 -12.85
C LYS A 223 10.37 -21.48 -13.09
N MET A 224 10.02 -20.26 -13.49
CA MET A 224 10.97 -19.15 -13.60
C MET A 224 11.70 -18.89 -12.29
N SER A 225 10.94 -18.80 -11.18
CA SER A 225 11.51 -18.58 -9.86
C SER A 225 12.52 -19.67 -9.48
N ASN A 226 12.17 -20.94 -9.70
CA ASN A 226 13.08 -22.06 -9.44
C ASN A 226 14.32 -22.04 -10.35
N GLU A 227 14.17 -21.72 -11.64
CA GLU A 227 15.30 -21.58 -12.56
C GLU A 227 16.27 -20.48 -12.10
N ILE A 228 15.76 -19.33 -11.66
CA ILE A 228 16.57 -18.22 -11.12
C ILE A 228 17.23 -18.61 -9.80
N GLN A 229 16.51 -19.25 -8.88
CA GLN A 229 17.07 -19.72 -7.61
C GLN A 229 18.24 -20.69 -7.81
N ASN A 230 18.11 -21.64 -8.75
CA ASN A 230 19.19 -22.56 -9.08
C ASN A 230 20.43 -21.84 -9.63
N ILE A 231 20.25 -20.80 -10.46
CA ILE A 231 21.35 -19.97 -10.95
C ILE A 231 22.02 -19.19 -9.82
N ILE A 232 21.23 -18.61 -8.91
CA ILE A 232 21.74 -17.92 -7.73
C ILE A 232 22.55 -18.89 -6.87
N LEU A 233 22.05 -20.10 -6.59
CA LEU A 233 22.77 -21.11 -5.81
C LEU A 233 24.14 -21.45 -6.44
N ASN A 234 24.18 -21.60 -7.77
CA ASN A 234 25.43 -21.85 -8.50
C ASN A 234 26.36 -20.64 -8.57
N ASN A 235 25.88 -19.44 -8.26
CA ASN A 235 26.62 -18.17 -8.34
C ASN A 235 26.50 -17.33 -7.06
N PHE A 236 26.33 -17.97 -5.91
CA PHE A 236 25.84 -17.33 -4.68
C PHE A 236 26.65 -16.11 -4.26
N LEU A 237 27.98 -16.22 -4.28
CA LEU A 237 28.87 -15.09 -3.96
C LEU A 237 28.75 -13.93 -4.94
N SER A 238 28.54 -14.19 -6.24
CA SER A 238 28.34 -13.13 -7.23
C SER A 238 26.98 -12.45 -7.04
N ALA A 239 25.94 -13.22 -6.73
CA ALA A 239 24.62 -12.69 -6.40
C ALA A 239 24.67 -11.85 -5.11
N GLU A 240 25.39 -12.30 -4.08
CA GLU A 240 25.57 -11.56 -2.82
C GLU A 240 26.23 -10.20 -3.06
N GLN A 241 27.27 -10.14 -3.91
CA GLN A 241 27.93 -8.87 -4.26
C GLN A 241 26.99 -7.92 -5.01
N ILE A 242 26.16 -8.44 -5.92
CA ILE A 242 25.13 -7.63 -6.61
C ILE A 242 24.15 -7.04 -5.59
N VAL A 243 23.64 -7.86 -4.66
CA VAL A 243 22.70 -7.40 -3.62
C VAL A 243 23.33 -6.33 -2.74
N LYS A 244 24.58 -6.51 -2.32
CA LYS A 244 25.32 -5.54 -1.49
C LYS A 244 25.44 -4.17 -2.17
N GLU A 245 25.68 -4.14 -3.48
CA GLU A 245 25.86 -2.89 -4.23
C GLU A 245 24.55 -2.29 -4.78
N PHE A 246 23.49 -3.09 -4.92
CA PHE A 246 22.24 -2.66 -5.55
C PHE A 246 21.64 -1.43 -4.86
N ASP A 247 21.49 -1.50 -3.53
CA ASP A 247 20.94 -0.39 -2.74
C ASP A 247 21.84 0.84 -2.79
N SER A 248 23.16 0.65 -2.76
CA SER A 248 24.14 1.73 -2.88
C SER A 248 23.99 2.50 -4.20
N VAL A 249 23.86 1.77 -5.32
CA VAL A 249 23.64 2.37 -6.64
C VAL A 249 22.30 3.10 -6.70
N LYS A 250 21.22 2.49 -6.21
CA LYS A 250 19.89 3.12 -6.13
C LYS A 250 19.96 4.43 -5.34
N TYR A 251 20.55 4.40 -4.15
CA TYR A 251 20.69 5.56 -3.28
C TYR A 251 21.59 6.65 -3.87
N LYS A 252 22.61 6.30 -4.64
CA LYS A 252 23.42 7.27 -5.37
C LYS A 252 22.61 8.03 -6.42
N ILE A 253 21.75 7.33 -7.17
CA ILE A 253 20.89 7.93 -8.20
C ILE A 253 19.86 8.85 -7.53
N CYS A 254 19.04 8.30 -6.61
CA CYS A 254 17.99 9.07 -5.92
C CYS A 254 18.56 10.23 -5.10
N GLY A 255 19.68 9.99 -4.39
CA GLY A 255 20.32 10.98 -3.53
C GLY A 255 20.92 12.12 -4.33
N GLY A 256 21.49 11.82 -5.51
CA GLY A 256 21.93 12.84 -6.44
C GLY A 256 20.77 13.71 -6.91
N ILE A 257 19.66 13.13 -7.34
CA ILE A 257 18.45 13.89 -7.75
C ILE A 257 17.95 14.78 -6.62
N ARG A 258 17.83 14.24 -5.40
CA ARG A 258 17.41 14.99 -4.21
C ARG A 258 18.34 16.18 -3.93
N ALA A 259 19.65 15.96 -3.97
CA ALA A 259 20.64 17.01 -3.76
C ALA A 259 20.57 18.10 -4.84
N ASP A 260 20.43 17.69 -6.11
CA ASP A 260 20.34 18.61 -7.25
C ASP A 260 19.06 19.48 -7.16
N ILE A 261 17.93 18.91 -6.73
CA ILE A 261 16.69 19.65 -6.43
C ILE A 261 16.91 20.63 -5.28
N ILE A 262 17.51 20.21 -4.15
CA ILE A 262 17.82 21.11 -3.04
C ILE A 262 18.65 22.31 -3.52
N ASN A 263 19.66 22.07 -4.35
CA ASN A 263 20.52 23.13 -4.88
C ASN A 263 19.76 24.10 -5.80
N LYS A 264 18.87 23.59 -6.67
CA LYS A 264 18.01 24.43 -7.53
C LYS A 264 17.00 25.25 -6.72
N LEU A 265 16.39 24.66 -5.70
CA LEU A 265 15.47 25.39 -4.82
C LEU A 265 16.23 26.46 -4.02
N LYS A 266 17.42 26.17 -3.49
CA LYS A 266 18.24 27.16 -2.78
C LYS A 266 18.63 28.32 -3.68
N THR A 267 19.05 28.07 -4.92
CA THR A 267 19.41 29.16 -5.84
C THR A 267 18.26 30.13 -6.13
N LYS A 268 17.00 29.70 -6.01
CA LYS A 268 15.82 30.55 -6.24
C LYS A 268 15.16 31.11 -4.97
N LEU A 269 15.11 30.33 -3.90
CA LEU A 269 14.23 30.58 -2.75
C LEU A 269 14.99 30.85 -1.43
N ILE A 270 16.32 30.80 -1.41
CA ILE A 270 17.12 30.90 -0.17
C ILE A 270 16.89 32.20 0.62
N ASN A 271 16.45 33.27 -0.02
CA ASN A 271 16.21 34.53 0.68
C ASN A 271 15.01 34.45 1.63
N LYS A 272 13.99 33.65 1.29
CA LYS A 272 12.75 33.52 2.07
C LYS A 272 12.66 32.21 2.86
N TYR A 273 13.33 31.16 2.40
CA TYR A 273 13.16 29.81 2.95
C TYR A 273 14.47 29.15 3.37
N ASP A 274 14.42 28.37 4.45
CA ASP A 274 15.41 27.35 4.80
C ASP A 274 15.04 26.05 4.08
N ILE A 275 15.98 25.51 3.29
CA ILE A 275 15.76 24.31 2.48
C ILE A 275 16.75 23.24 2.92
N SER A 276 16.24 22.13 3.44
CA SER A 276 17.08 21.03 3.92
C SER A 276 16.35 19.69 3.93
N ASP A 277 17.09 18.59 4.02
CA ASP A 277 16.54 17.26 4.24
C ASP A 277 16.33 16.93 5.73
N LYS A 278 16.62 17.91 6.61
CA LYS A 278 16.69 17.79 8.08
C LYS A 278 17.37 16.50 8.56
N GLY A 279 18.45 16.10 7.88
CA GLY A 279 19.24 14.92 8.23
C GLY A 279 18.62 13.57 7.83
N SER A 280 17.50 13.56 7.11
CA SER A 280 16.94 12.32 6.55
C SER A 280 17.85 11.73 5.48
N LYS A 281 18.07 10.43 5.54
CA LYS A 281 18.82 9.70 4.51
C LYS A 281 17.92 9.40 3.31
N VAL A 282 18.53 9.15 2.16
CA VAL A 282 17.78 8.82 0.93
C VAL A 282 17.00 7.50 1.04
N GLY A 283 17.52 6.53 1.80
CA GLY A 283 16.87 5.23 2.01
C GLY A 283 15.83 5.21 3.14
N ASP A 284 15.66 6.31 3.88
CA ASP A 284 14.67 6.37 4.95
C ASP A 284 13.25 6.31 4.36
N LYS A 285 12.31 5.72 5.11
CA LYS A 285 10.88 5.65 4.73
C LYS A 285 10.38 7.01 4.22
N ASN A 286 10.47 8.03 5.06
CA ASN A 286 10.06 9.39 4.74
C ASN A 286 11.29 10.21 4.31
N SER A 287 11.95 9.82 3.22
CA SER A 287 13.08 10.57 2.70
C SER A 287 12.59 11.87 2.06
N LYS A 288 13.07 13.03 2.54
CA LYS A 288 12.37 14.30 2.33
C LYS A 288 13.23 15.49 1.97
N ILE A 289 12.56 16.55 1.52
CA ILE A 289 13.08 17.92 1.47
C ILE A 289 12.04 18.84 2.12
N TRP A 290 12.42 19.51 3.20
CA TRP A 290 11.63 20.55 3.87
C TRP A 290 12.06 21.94 3.44
N ILE A 291 11.06 22.80 3.25
CA ILE A 291 11.21 24.18 2.81
C ILE A 291 10.41 25.03 3.81
N GLU A 292 11.13 25.56 4.80
CA GLU A 292 10.57 26.26 5.95
C GLU A 292 10.74 27.77 5.80
N SER A 293 9.70 28.55 6.09
CA SER A 293 9.80 30.02 6.05
C SER A 293 10.81 30.51 7.09
N LYS A 294 11.75 31.37 6.69
CA LYS A 294 12.69 32.01 7.60
C LYS A 294 12.00 33.02 8.54
N GLU A 295 10.95 33.67 8.06
CA GLU A 295 10.18 34.64 8.85
C GLU A 295 9.34 33.96 9.94
N TYR A 296 8.79 32.79 9.64
CA TYR A 296 7.88 32.04 10.53
C TYR A 296 8.49 30.71 10.99
N MET A 297 9.80 30.69 11.20
CA MET A 297 10.54 29.47 11.57
C MET A 297 10.00 28.87 12.87
N GLY A 298 9.88 27.55 12.94
CA GLY A 298 9.39 26.85 14.13
C GLY A 298 7.86 26.80 14.28
N ASN A 299 7.11 27.35 13.31
CA ASN A 299 5.64 27.28 13.29
C ASN A 299 5.09 25.90 12.84
N SER A 300 5.96 24.89 12.65
CA SER A 300 5.67 23.50 12.22
C SER A 300 4.97 23.34 10.86
N LEU A 301 4.43 24.41 10.30
CA LEU A 301 3.82 24.46 8.99
C LEU A 301 4.87 24.82 7.93
N LEU A 302 5.06 23.98 6.92
CA LEU A 302 6.10 24.16 5.90
C LEU A 302 5.70 23.50 4.58
N PHE A 303 6.45 23.78 3.51
CA PHE A 303 6.33 22.99 2.28
C PHE A 303 7.24 21.76 2.35
N GLY A 304 6.74 20.65 1.83
CA GLY A 304 7.48 19.39 1.86
C GLY A 304 7.39 18.60 0.57
N ILE A 305 8.41 17.77 0.34
CA ILE A 305 8.52 16.85 -0.79
C ILE A 305 8.93 15.48 -0.24
N GLU A 306 8.15 14.44 -0.52
CA GLU A 306 8.37 13.04 -0.11
C GLU A 306 7.78 12.06 -1.13
N SER A 307 8.26 10.82 -1.32
CA SER A 307 9.45 10.22 -0.74
C SER A 307 10.51 9.86 -1.79
N PHE A 308 11.75 10.32 -1.55
CA PHE A 308 12.91 10.00 -2.41
C PHE A 308 13.39 8.55 -2.28
N SER A 309 12.87 7.77 -1.33
CA SER A 309 13.15 6.32 -1.20
C SER A 309 12.17 5.44 -1.98
N GLY A 310 11.02 6.00 -2.37
CA GLY A 310 9.87 5.24 -2.85
C GLY A 310 9.04 4.59 -1.72
N SER A 311 9.23 5.02 -0.47
CA SER A 311 8.55 4.43 0.70
C SER A 311 7.86 5.49 1.57
N GLY A 312 7.06 6.37 0.98
CA GLY A 312 6.47 7.52 1.69
C GLY A 312 5.26 7.19 2.58
N GLY A 313 4.83 8.20 3.33
CA GLY A 313 3.60 8.14 4.14
C GLY A 313 2.30 8.05 3.32
N ASN A 314 2.34 8.44 2.04
CA ASN A 314 1.18 8.47 1.12
C ASN A 314 1.40 7.64 -0.16
N GLY A 315 2.13 6.53 -0.05
CA GLY A 315 2.47 5.65 -1.17
C GLY A 315 3.93 5.77 -1.61
N SER A 316 4.23 5.22 -2.78
CA SER A 316 5.58 5.15 -3.34
C SER A 316 5.94 6.32 -4.25
N GLU A 317 4.94 6.88 -4.94
CA GLU A 317 5.10 8.05 -5.82
C GLU A 317 5.64 9.27 -5.06
N LEU A 318 6.49 10.06 -5.72
CA LEU A 318 6.96 11.34 -5.22
C LEU A 318 5.81 12.35 -5.27
N PHE A 319 5.61 13.04 -4.17
CA PHE A 319 4.58 14.06 -3.99
C PHE A 319 5.16 15.25 -3.22
N TYR A 320 4.42 16.35 -3.25
CA TYR A 320 4.77 17.58 -2.57
C TYR A 320 3.52 18.27 -2.04
N GLY A 321 3.68 19.22 -1.13
CA GLY A 321 2.55 19.95 -0.58
C GLY A 321 2.87 20.74 0.68
N ILE A 322 1.83 21.06 1.44
CA ILE A 322 1.93 21.75 2.73
C ILE A 322 1.78 20.71 3.84
N ILE A 323 2.67 20.76 4.82
CA ILE A 323 2.69 19.85 5.98
C ILE A 323 2.69 20.66 7.27
N ASP A 324 1.83 20.26 8.20
CA ASP A 324 1.73 20.72 9.58
C ASP A 324 2.32 19.63 10.49
N LEU A 325 3.61 19.76 10.78
CA LEU A 325 4.36 18.75 11.54
C LEU A 325 3.71 18.49 12.90
N TYR A 326 3.54 17.21 13.21
CA TYR A 326 2.92 16.73 14.45
C TYR A 326 1.46 17.19 14.65
N GLU A 327 0.79 17.65 13.59
CA GLU A 327 -0.57 18.17 13.64
C GLU A 327 -0.76 19.34 14.63
N LYS A 328 0.28 20.14 14.86
CA LYS A 328 0.29 21.21 15.87
C LYS A 328 -0.82 22.25 15.63
N ASN A 329 -1.21 22.45 14.37
CA ASN A 329 -2.20 23.43 13.96
C ASN A 329 -3.50 22.80 13.43
N LYS A 330 -3.76 21.52 13.73
CA LYS A 330 -4.90 20.75 13.20
C LYS A 330 -6.25 21.47 13.33
N ASP A 331 -6.55 22.02 14.50
CA ASP A 331 -7.84 22.68 14.77
C ASP A 331 -8.08 23.90 13.89
N PHE A 332 -7.00 24.54 13.43
CA PHE A 332 -7.08 25.64 12.48
C PHE A 332 -7.50 25.12 11.10
N PHE A 333 -6.86 24.05 10.62
CA PHE A 333 -7.09 23.48 9.31
C PHE A 333 -8.43 22.75 9.15
N VAL A 334 -9.04 22.25 10.24
CA VAL A 334 -10.39 21.66 10.21
C VAL A 334 -11.43 22.64 9.63
N LYS A 335 -11.20 23.96 9.78
CA LYS A 335 -12.09 25.01 9.28
C LYS A 335 -11.80 25.41 7.82
N LEU A 336 -10.66 25.00 7.28
CA LEU A 336 -10.21 25.33 5.92
C LEU A 336 -10.36 24.11 5.02
N SER A 337 -11.52 23.99 4.37
CA SER A 337 -11.87 22.83 3.54
C SER A 337 -10.83 22.50 2.45
N GLU A 338 -10.16 23.51 1.88
CA GLU A 338 -9.09 23.35 0.88
C GLU A 338 -7.87 22.58 1.42
N PHE A 339 -7.62 22.65 2.74
CA PHE A 339 -6.41 22.14 3.39
C PHE A 339 -6.68 20.99 4.39
N ASN A 340 -7.88 20.42 4.34
CA ASN A 340 -8.37 19.47 5.34
C ASN A 340 -8.01 18.01 4.98
N GLN A 341 -6.72 17.74 4.83
CA GLN A 341 -6.19 16.39 4.65
C GLN A 341 -5.95 15.69 6.00
N LYS A 342 -6.12 14.36 6.03
CA LYS A 342 -5.86 13.54 7.23
C LYS A 342 -4.35 13.39 7.48
N GLY A 343 -3.94 13.38 8.75
CA GLY A 343 -2.53 13.22 9.13
C GLY A 343 -1.80 14.56 9.18
N TRP A 344 -0.49 14.57 8.91
CA TRP A 344 0.34 15.80 9.00
C TRP A 344 0.23 16.68 7.76
N TRP A 345 -0.07 16.09 6.61
CA TRP A 345 -0.22 16.84 5.36
C TRP A 345 -1.54 17.60 5.37
N ARG A 346 -1.52 18.82 4.83
CA ARG A 346 -2.66 19.72 4.66
C ARG A 346 -3.04 19.89 3.20
N GLU A 347 -2.04 19.80 2.31
CA GLU A 347 -2.25 19.68 0.87
C GLU A 347 -1.26 18.63 0.34
N ILE A 348 -1.68 17.82 -0.62
CA ILE A 348 -0.83 16.84 -1.31
C ILE A 348 -1.08 17.01 -2.81
N ARG A 349 0.00 17.10 -3.58
CA ARG A 349 0.02 17.09 -5.04
C ARG A 349 1.06 16.09 -5.51
N TYR A 350 0.77 15.41 -6.61
CA TYR A 350 1.71 14.53 -7.28
C TYR A 350 2.36 15.28 -8.44
N PHE A 351 3.60 14.92 -8.75
CA PHE A 351 4.28 15.45 -9.93
C PHE A 351 3.62 14.91 -11.20
N GLU A 352 3.72 15.69 -12.28
CA GLU A 352 3.39 15.19 -13.61
C GLU A 352 4.30 14.01 -14.00
N ASP A 353 3.76 13.11 -14.81
CA ASP A 353 4.52 11.98 -15.37
C ASP A 353 5.73 12.51 -16.15
N PHE A 354 6.87 11.84 -15.99
CA PHE A 354 8.10 12.15 -16.71
C PHE A 354 8.35 11.08 -17.77
N GLU A 355 8.34 11.49 -19.04
CA GLU A 355 8.33 10.57 -20.18
C GLU A 355 7.10 9.66 -20.11
N ASN A 356 7.30 8.36 -19.88
CA ASN A 356 6.24 7.37 -19.69
C ASN A 356 6.21 6.82 -18.25
N PHE A 357 6.89 7.49 -17.31
CA PHE A 357 7.00 7.06 -15.93
C PHE A 357 6.27 8.01 -15.01
N LYS A 358 5.53 7.43 -14.07
CA LYS A 358 5.25 8.15 -12.83
C LYS A 358 6.56 8.40 -12.09
N VAL A 359 6.66 9.51 -11.38
CA VAL A 359 7.87 9.84 -10.61
C VAL A 359 7.87 9.01 -9.31
N ASP A 360 8.29 7.75 -9.40
CA ASP A 360 8.29 6.79 -8.30
C ASP A 360 9.68 6.15 -8.12
N PHE A 361 10.36 6.50 -7.03
CA PHE A 361 11.70 5.98 -6.75
C PHE A 361 11.73 4.53 -6.23
N SER A 362 10.57 3.87 -6.11
CA SER A 362 10.47 2.42 -5.92
C SER A 362 10.51 1.65 -7.25
N ASP A 363 10.17 2.29 -8.37
CA ASP A 363 10.19 1.66 -9.70
C ASP A 363 11.62 1.48 -10.21
N SER A 364 12.07 0.22 -10.27
CA SER A 364 13.42 -0.13 -10.74
C SER A 364 13.65 0.18 -12.22
N ASN A 365 12.60 0.21 -13.04
CA ASN A 365 12.73 0.63 -14.45
C ASN A 365 13.01 2.12 -14.55
N PHE A 366 12.30 2.94 -13.76
CA PHE A 366 12.54 4.37 -13.67
C PHE A 366 13.95 4.67 -13.14
N ILE A 367 14.36 4.05 -12.02
CA ILE A 367 15.72 4.21 -11.48
C ILE A 367 16.78 3.79 -12.50
N GLY A 368 16.59 2.63 -13.16
CA GLY A 368 17.51 2.13 -14.18
C GLY A 368 17.59 3.03 -15.41
N PHE A 369 16.46 3.63 -15.83
CA PHE A 369 16.40 4.60 -16.91
C PHE A 369 17.22 5.85 -16.57
N LEU A 370 17.01 6.45 -15.39
CA LEU A 370 17.76 7.63 -14.96
C LEU A 370 19.26 7.34 -14.73
N GLY A 371 19.58 6.14 -14.23
CA GLY A 371 20.96 5.72 -14.03
C GLY A 371 21.76 5.58 -15.33
N ARG A 372 21.08 5.28 -16.46
CA ARG A 372 21.70 5.16 -17.79
C ARG A 372 21.72 6.45 -18.60
N ASN A 373 20.85 7.41 -18.28
CA ASN A 373 20.64 8.62 -19.07
C ASN A 373 20.84 9.86 -18.18
N LYS A 374 22.08 10.38 -18.14
CA LYS A 374 22.44 11.50 -17.26
C LYS A 374 21.68 12.78 -17.61
N ASP A 375 21.55 13.05 -18.89
CA ASP A 375 20.81 14.16 -19.49
C ASP A 375 19.33 14.10 -19.09
N LYS A 376 18.71 12.92 -19.13
CA LYS A 376 17.33 12.72 -18.64
C LYS A 376 17.18 12.92 -17.13
N LYS A 377 18.20 12.56 -16.35
CA LYS A 377 18.23 12.90 -14.93
C LYS A 377 18.23 14.43 -14.72
N GLU A 378 19.02 15.18 -15.50
CA GLU A 378 19.09 16.64 -15.42
C GLU A 378 17.76 17.31 -15.83
N GLU A 379 17.13 16.81 -16.91
CA GLU A 379 15.78 17.23 -17.34
C GLU A 379 14.72 17.00 -16.25
N LEU A 380 14.71 15.82 -15.63
CA LEU A 380 13.81 15.50 -14.51
C LEU A 380 13.99 16.49 -13.36
N VAL A 381 15.24 16.70 -12.93
CA VAL A 381 15.55 17.64 -11.83
C VAL A 381 15.04 19.05 -12.15
N GLN A 382 15.19 19.51 -13.39
CA GLN A 382 14.68 20.80 -13.83
C GLN A 382 13.15 20.86 -13.77
N ALA A 383 12.46 19.85 -14.32
CA ALA A 383 11.00 19.78 -14.34
C ALA A 383 10.40 19.76 -12.92
N LEU A 384 10.91 18.88 -12.05
CA LEU A 384 10.45 18.77 -10.67
C LEU A 384 10.68 20.07 -9.89
N SER A 385 11.87 20.67 -10.01
CA SER A 385 12.19 21.92 -9.32
C SER A 385 11.28 23.07 -9.76
N GLN A 386 10.96 23.13 -11.06
CA GLN A 386 10.06 24.15 -11.59
C GLN A 386 8.64 24.01 -11.03
N GLN A 387 8.07 22.80 -11.04
CA GLN A 387 6.75 22.53 -10.45
C GLN A 387 6.70 22.90 -8.96
N ILE A 388 7.76 22.60 -8.19
CA ILE A 388 7.83 22.97 -6.78
C ILE A 388 7.86 24.49 -6.60
N ILE A 389 8.66 25.21 -7.38
CA ILE A 389 8.78 26.67 -7.29
C ILE A 389 7.44 27.32 -7.62
N GLU A 390 6.80 26.93 -8.72
CA GLU A 390 5.49 27.44 -9.12
C GLU A 390 4.43 27.17 -8.05
N TYR A 391 4.45 25.98 -7.46
CA TYR A 391 3.55 25.64 -6.36
C TYR A 391 3.77 26.54 -5.14
N ILE A 392 5.02 26.72 -4.70
CA ILE A 392 5.35 27.60 -3.56
C ILE A 392 4.90 29.02 -3.84
N GLU A 393 5.21 29.57 -5.02
CA GLU A 393 4.80 30.92 -5.43
C GLU A 393 3.27 31.07 -5.44
N SER A 394 2.55 30.05 -5.90
CA SER A 394 1.07 30.06 -5.92
C SER A 394 0.44 30.02 -4.52
N ARG A 395 1.13 29.43 -3.54
CA ARG A 395 0.63 29.25 -2.17
C ARG A 395 1.21 30.23 -1.16
N GLU A 396 2.28 30.96 -1.50
CA GLU A 396 3.05 31.78 -0.57
C GLU A 396 2.17 32.78 0.18
N LYS A 397 1.34 33.54 -0.53
CA LYS A 397 0.47 34.55 0.07
C LYS A 397 -0.49 33.95 1.09
N VAL A 398 -1.21 32.90 0.70
CA VAL A 398 -2.18 32.22 1.58
C VAL A 398 -1.47 31.61 2.78
N LEU A 399 -0.31 30.98 2.59
CA LEU A 399 0.43 30.37 3.68
C LEU A 399 0.95 31.43 4.67
N PHE A 400 1.33 32.62 4.19
CA PHE A 400 1.77 33.74 5.04
C PHE A 400 0.64 34.35 5.84
N GLU A 401 -0.58 34.42 5.29
CA GLU A 401 -1.78 34.81 6.05
C GLU A 401 -2.05 33.80 7.18
N ILE A 402 -2.00 32.50 6.85
CA ILE A 402 -2.14 31.42 7.83
C ILE A 402 -1.06 31.48 8.92
N TYR A 403 0.20 31.72 8.54
CA TYR A 403 1.30 31.84 9.50
C TYR A 403 1.07 32.98 10.52
N LYS A 404 0.58 34.13 10.06
CA LYS A 404 0.27 35.28 10.93
C LYS A 404 -0.84 34.93 11.91
N GLU A 405 -1.93 34.36 11.44
CA GLU A 405 -3.06 33.98 12.29
C GLU A 405 -2.66 32.96 13.37
N ILE A 406 -1.86 31.96 13.02
CA ILE A 406 -1.34 30.97 13.97
C ILE A 406 -0.44 31.64 15.01
N THR A 407 0.47 32.52 14.58
CA THR A 407 1.39 33.23 15.47
C THR A 407 0.64 34.14 16.45
N GLU A 408 -0.36 34.89 15.98
CA GLU A 408 -1.20 35.73 16.83
C GLU A 408 -1.99 34.93 17.86
N LYS A 409 -2.50 33.75 17.48
CA LYS A 409 -3.20 32.86 18.42
C LYS A 409 -2.25 32.35 19.50
N ASN A 410 -1.03 31.97 19.15
CA ASN A 410 -0.04 31.44 20.10
C ASN A 410 0.48 32.50 21.08
N ASN A 411 0.46 33.79 20.71
CA ASN A 411 0.86 34.89 21.60
C ASN A 411 -0.26 35.36 22.55
N LYS A 412 -1.50 34.88 22.38
CA LYS A 412 -2.65 35.24 23.24
C LYS A 412 -2.89 34.25 24.40
N PHE A 413 -2.09 33.20 24.48
CA PHE A 413 -2.06 32.21 25.57
C PHE A 413 -0.64 32.14 26.11
#